data_AF-A0A1V4YTC2-F1
#
_entry.id   AF-A0A1V4YTC2-F1
#
_cell.length_a   1.000
_cell.length_b   1.000
_cell.length_c   1.000
_cell.angle_alpha   90.00
_cell.angle_beta   90.00
_cell.angle_gamma   90.00
#
_symmetry.space_group_name_H-M   'P 1'
#
loop_
_entity.id
_entity.type
_entity.pdbx_description
1 polymer ?
#
loop_
_entity_poly.entity_id
_entity_poly.type
_entity_poly.pdbx_seq_one_letter_code
_entity_poly.pdbx_strand_id
1 'polypeptide(L)' 'MVVREKEIIGAYMNRYYVSIGHKITLKTALELVKTASIYKTPEPIRQAHILATKVFKDIINGKSV' A
#
# COMPACT_ATOMS: atom_id res chain seq x y z
N MET A 1 10.76 12.77 5.80
CA MET A 1 9.97 12.10 6.87
C MET A 1 8.72 12.93 7.12
N VAL A 2 7.62 12.30 7.52
CA VAL A 2 6.38 12.99 7.89
C VAL A 2 6.40 13.15 9.41
N VAL A 3 6.29 14.40 9.88
CA VAL A 3 6.38 14.76 11.29
C VAL A 3 5.05 15.36 11.73
N ARG A 4 4.55 14.94 12.88
CA ARG A 4 3.40 15.54 13.56
C ARG A 4 3.74 15.73 15.02
N GLU A 5 3.51 16.92 15.56
CA GLU A 5 3.69 17.22 17.00
C GLU A 5 5.08 16.80 17.55
N LYS A 6 6.13 16.97 16.73
CA LYS A 6 7.53 16.58 16.99
C LYS A 6 7.83 15.07 16.95
N GLU A 7 6.85 14.23 16.61
CA GLU A 7 7.02 12.80 16.40
C GLU A 7 7.07 12.43 14.90
N ILE A 8 7.90 11.43 14.56
CA ILE A 8 7.97 10.88 13.20
C ILE A 8 6.86 9.85 13.04
N ILE A 9 5.80 10.22 12.33
CA ILE A 9 4.63 9.35 12.08
C ILE A 9 4.79 8.48 10.82
N GLY A 10 5.74 8.83 9.95
CA GLY A 10 5.96 8.10 8.72
C GLY A 10 7.01 8.73 7.80
N ALA A 11 7.01 8.31 6.55
CA ALA A 11 7.89 8.84 5.52
C ALA A 11 7.19 8.90 4.16
N TYR A 12 7.52 9.94 3.41
CA TYR A 12 7.10 10.08 2.03
C TYR A 12 8.12 9.40 1.11
N MET A 13 7.66 8.44 0.30
CA MET A 13 8.51 7.66 -0.60
C MET A 13 7.73 7.34 -1.88
N ASN A 14 8.36 7.52 -3.05
CA ASN A 14 7.79 7.18 -4.36
C ASN A 14 6.36 7.70 -4.62
N ARG A 15 6.03 8.91 -4.13
CA ARG A 15 4.70 9.55 -4.23
C ARG A 15 3.60 8.92 -3.37
N TYR A 16 3.97 8.18 -2.33
CA TYR A 16 3.06 7.69 -1.30
C TYR A 16 3.59 8.03 0.09
N TYR A 17 2.69 7.99 1.06
CA TYR A 17 3.02 8.11 2.47
C TYR A 17 3.01 6.73 3.10
N VAL A 18 4.10 6.37 3.77
CA VAL A 18 4.25 5.11 4.50
C VAL A 18 4.31 5.42 5.98
N SER A 19 3.40 4.85 6.75
CA SER A 19 3.39 4.87 8.22
C SER A 19 3.57 3.45 8.75
N ILE A 20 3.90 3.35 10.04
CA ILE A 20 3.96 2.06 10.73
C ILE A 20 2.54 1.55 10.99
N GLY A 21 2.33 0.25 10.79
CA GLY A 21 1.14 -0.48 11.24
C GLY A 21 1.32 -1.05 12.64
N HIS A 22 1.64 -2.35 12.75
CA HIS A 22 1.85 -3.04 14.03
C HIS A 22 3.10 -3.94 13.98
N LYS A 23 3.86 -3.99 15.08
CA LYS A 23 5.05 -4.85 15.27
C LYS A 23 6.14 -4.71 14.17
N ILE A 24 6.30 -3.52 13.59
CA ILE A 24 7.33 -3.25 12.59
C ILE A 24 7.93 -1.85 12.80
N THR A 25 9.21 -1.68 12.52
CA THR A 25 9.85 -0.35 12.54
C THR A 25 9.60 0.40 11.23
N LEU A 26 9.63 1.73 11.27
CA LEU A 26 9.45 2.54 10.05
C LEU A 26 10.53 2.22 9.00
N LYS A 27 11.77 1.97 9.44
CA LYS A 27 12.88 1.58 8.57
C LYS A 27 12.56 0.29 7.81
N THR A 28 12.15 -0.76 8.54
CA THR A 28 11.80 -2.05 7.93
C THR A 28 10.58 -1.92 7.01
N ALA A 29 9.57 -1.13 7.40
CA ALA A 29 8.40 -0.89 6.57
C ALA A 29 8.76 -0.22 5.23
N LEU A 30 9.66 0.78 5.25
CA LEU A 30 10.13 1.45 4.04
C LEU A 30 10.92 0.51 3.12
N GLU A 31 11.76 -0.34 3.69
CA GLU A 31 12.52 -1.34 2.93
C GLU A 31 11.58 -2.35 2.25
N LEU A 32 10.58 -2.86 2.98
CA LEU A 32 9.55 -3.75 2.42
C LEU A 32 8.74 -3.09 1.30
N VAL A 33 8.32 -1.84 1.48
CA VAL A 33 7.60 -1.11 0.44
C VAL A 33 8.49 -0.93 -0.78
N LYS A 34 9.78 -0.61 -0.60
CA LYS A 34 10.74 -0.44 -1.70
C LYS A 34 10.95 -1.73 -2.48
N THR A 35 11.10 -2.88 -1.82
CA THR A 35 11.29 -4.17 -2.49
C THR A 35 10.01 -4.66 -3.18
N ALA A 36 8.84 -4.39 -2.60
CA ALA A 36 7.55 -4.73 -3.19
C ALA A 36 7.13 -3.79 -4.35
N SER A 37 7.79 -2.63 -4.51
CA SER A 37 7.44 -1.63 -5.52
C SER A 37 8.21 -1.85 -6.84
N ILE A 38 7.84 -2.89 -7.59
CA ILE A 38 8.30 -3.10 -8.97
C ILE A 38 7.81 -1.95 -9.86
N TYR A 39 6.56 -1.51 -9.63
CA TYR A 39 5.94 -0.36 -10.26
C TYR A 39 5.75 0.77 -9.25
N LYS A 40 5.00 1.82 -9.64
CA LYS A 40 4.65 2.93 -8.76
C LYS A 40 3.95 2.43 -7.48
N THR A 41 2.90 1.63 -7.62
CA THR A 41 2.18 1.04 -6.49
C THR A 41 2.81 -0.30 -6.10
N PRO A 42 3.00 -0.61 -4.79
CA PRO A 42 3.51 -1.90 -4.36
C PRO A 42 2.69 -3.06 -4.91
N GLU A 43 3.36 -4.12 -5.37
CA GLU A 43 2.73 -5.24 -6.05
C GLU A 43 1.57 -5.88 -5.25
N PRO A 44 1.67 -6.10 -3.92
CA PRO A 44 0.55 -6.64 -3.15
C PRO A 44 -0.70 -5.75 -3.18
N ILE A 45 -0.51 -4.42 -3.07
CA ILE A 45 -1.62 -3.45 -3.11
C ILE A 45 -2.21 -3.39 -4.52
N ARG A 46 -1.37 -3.44 -5.55
CA ARG A 46 -1.79 -3.43 -6.95
C ARG A 46 -2.65 -4.66 -7.26
N GLN A 47 -2.22 -5.84 -6.85
CA GLN A 47 -2.96 -7.10 -7.05
C GLN A 47 -4.28 -7.10 -6.28
N ALA A 48 -4.29 -6.65 -5.03
CA ALA A 48 -5.52 -6.51 -4.25
C ALA A 48 -6.52 -5.58 -4.94
N HIS A 49 -6.07 -4.43 -5.46
CA HIS A 49 -6.93 -3.49 -6.18
C HIS A 49 -7.49 -4.07 -7.49
N ILE A 50 -6.67 -4.77 -8.27
CA ILE A 50 -7.11 -5.43 -9.52
C ILE A 50 -8.17 -6.49 -9.21
N LEU A 51 -7.93 -7.33 -8.22
CA LEU A 51 -8.86 -8.38 -7.80
C LEU A 51 -10.19 -7.78 -7.35
N ALA A 52 -10.16 -6.82 -6.42
CA ALA A 52 -11.36 -6.16 -5.92
C ALA A 52 -12.17 -5.50 -7.04
N THR A 53 -11.50 -4.81 -7.97
CA THR A 53 -12.15 -4.16 -9.12
C THR A 53 -12.75 -5.18 -10.09
N LYS A 54 -12.05 -6.29 -10.34
CA LYS A 54 -12.55 -7.37 -11.20
C LYS A 54 -13.81 -8.00 -10.61
N VAL A 55 -13.75 -8.41 -9.34
CA VAL A 55 -14.88 -9.01 -8.62
C VAL A 55 -16.07 -8.07 -8.62
N PHE A 56 -15.86 -6.79 -8.31
CA PHE A 56 -16.92 -5.79 -8.33
C PHE A 56 -17.58 -5.65 -9.72
N LYS A 57 -16.78 -5.65 -10.80
CA LYS A 57 -17.31 -5.63 -12.17
C LYS A 57 -18.07 -6.91 -12.52
N ASP A 58 -17.60 -8.06 -12.08
CA ASP A 58 -18.26 -9.33 -12.33
C ASP A 58 -19.63 -9.39 -11.61
N ILE A 59 -19.71 -8.90 -10.36
CA ILE A 59 -20.97 -8.72 -9.61
C ILE A 59 -21.94 -7.80 -10.36
N ILE A 60 -21.49 -6.63 -10.81
CA ILE A 60 -22.34 -5.67 -11.55
C ILE A 60 -22.86 -6.27 -12.86
N ASN A 61 -22.05 -7.06 -13.55
CA ASN A 61 -22.42 -7.69 -14.81
C ASN A 61 -23.19 -9.01 -14.64
N GLY A 62 -23.58 -9.37 -13.41
CA GLY A 62 -24.36 -10.58 -13.11
C GLY A 62 -23.61 -11.89 -13.36
N LYS A 63 -22.26 -11.86 -13.40
CA LYS A 63 -21.46 -13.08 -13.48
C LYS A 63 -21.36 -13.72 -12.09
N SER A 64 -21.47 -15.03 -12.03
CA SER A 64 -21.17 -15.80 -10.82
C SER A 64 -19.70 -15.60 -10.45
N VAL A 65 -19.44 -15.06 -9.26
CA VAL A 65 -18.09 -14.88 -8.69
C VAL A 65 -17.63 -16.18 -8.04
#